data_AF-A0A563VUV1-F1
#
_entry.id   AF-A0A563VUV1-F1
#
_cell.length_a   1.000
_cell.length_b   1.000
_cell.length_c   1.000
_cell.angle_alpha   90.00
_cell.angle_beta   90.00
_cell.angle_gamma   90.00
#
_symmetry.space_group_name_H-M   'P 1'
#
loop_
_entity.id
_entity.type
_entity.pdbx_description
1 polymer ?
#
loop_
_entity_poly.entity_id
_entity_poly.type
_entity_poly.pdbx_seq_one_letter_code
_entity_poly.pdbx_strand_id
1 'polypeptide(L)'
;MNIQKNKQRIREIQQITGLRPTHFADLIRVAQLIYDPSGGVSGKIVEVDWLTFGIPRGVAGNLRSLGQQYQYESPHVSPDLVWDELTPETRSWFIAHKSILWEIEESFPALDED
;
A
#
# COMPACT_ATOMS: atom_id res chain seq x y z
N MET A 1 1.82 18.63 14.67
CA MET A 1 0.94 19.05 13.56
C MET A 1 -0.51 19.10 14.08
N ASN A 2 -1.32 20.11 13.73
CA ASN A 2 -2.62 20.36 14.37
C ASN A 2 -3.71 19.38 13.84
N ILE A 3 -4.43 18.69 14.73
CA ILE A 3 -5.38 17.59 14.40
C ILE A 3 -6.44 18.03 13.37
N GLN A 4 -6.90 19.28 13.44
CA GLN A 4 -7.87 19.84 12.49
C GLN A 4 -7.32 19.97 11.07
N LYS A 5 -6.03 20.32 10.91
CA LYS A 5 -5.39 20.46 9.59
C LYS A 5 -5.23 19.11 8.90
N ASN A 6 -4.89 18.07 9.66
CA ASN A 6 -4.75 16.70 9.15
C ASN A 6 -6.12 16.16 8.68
N LYS A 7 -7.20 16.34 9.45
CA LYS A 7 -8.56 15.95 9.04
C LYS A 7 -9.01 16.65 7.75
N GLN A 8 -8.69 17.92 7.58
CA GLN A 8 -9.04 18.67 6.37
C GLN A 8 -8.28 18.13 5.14
N ARG A 9 -6.97 17.89 5.27
CA ARG A 9 -6.16 17.32 4.19
C ARG A 9 -6.62 15.94 3.77
N ILE A 10 -6.94 15.07 4.74
CA ILE A 10 -7.48 13.73 4.44
C ILE A 10 -8.77 13.85 3.64
N ARG A 11 -9.68 14.76 4.01
CA ARG A 11 -10.92 14.99 3.26
C ARG A 11 -10.65 15.47 1.83
N GLU A 12 -9.71 16.39 1.64
CA GLU A 12 -9.33 16.88 0.31
C GLU A 12 -8.78 15.75 -0.58
N ILE A 13 -7.88 14.92 -0.05
CA ILE A 13 -7.37 13.75 -0.76
C ILE A 13 -8.53 12.85 -1.18
N GLN A 14 -9.44 12.51 -0.26
CA GLN A 14 -10.58 11.64 -0.55
C GLN A 14 -11.53 12.24 -1.59
N GLN A 15 -11.81 13.55 -1.54
CA GLN A 15 -12.70 14.23 -2.48
C GLN A 15 -12.13 14.30 -3.89
N ILE A 16 -10.83 14.58 -4.03
CA ILE A 16 -10.18 14.72 -5.34
C ILE A 16 -9.96 13.36 -6.01
N THR A 17 -9.59 12.34 -5.22
CA THR A 17 -9.15 11.05 -5.74
C THR A 17 -10.22 9.96 -5.70
N GLY A 18 -11.28 10.17 -4.91
CA GLY A 18 -12.26 9.15 -4.56
C GLY A 18 -11.64 7.97 -3.79
N LEU A 19 -10.48 8.16 -3.15
CA LEU A 19 -9.90 7.16 -2.25
C LEU A 19 -10.64 7.18 -0.91
N ARG A 20 -10.69 6.02 -0.24
CA ARG A 20 -11.30 5.84 1.08
C ARG A 20 -10.26 5.26 2.02
N PRO A 21 -10.41 5.40 3.35
CA PRO A 21 -9.47 4.82 4.31
C PRO A 21 -9.19 3.34 4.07
N THR A 22 -10.19 2.55 3.66
CA THR A 22 -10.02 1.14 3.31
C THR A 22 -9.03 0.94 2.17
N HIS A 23 -9.07 1.75 1.11
CA HIS A 23 -8.12 1.63 0.01
C HIS A 23 -6.67 1.91 0.45
N PHE A 24 -6.48 2.80 1.44
CA PHE A 24 -5.15 3.04 2.01
C PHE A 24 -4.69 1.85 2.84
N ALA A 25 -5.58 1.22 3.60
CA ALA A 25 -5.27 -0.02 4.32
C ALA A 25 -4.86 -1.14 3.35
N ASP A 26 -5.62 -1.33 2.27
CA ASP A 26 -5.32 -2.33 1.24
C ASP A 26 -3.99 -2.03 0.53
N LEU A 27 -3.70 -0.74 0.27
CA LEU A 27 -2.40 -0.34 -0.29
C LEU A 27 -1.23 -0.69 0.63
N ILE A 28 -1.38 -0.48 1.94
CA ILE A 28 -0.34 -0.81 2.92
C ILE A 28 -0.11 -2.32 2.98
N ARG A 29 -1.17 -3.14 2.97
CA ARG A 29 -1.02 -4.61 2.92
C ARG A 29 -0.34 -5.08 1.64
N VAL A 30 -0.74 -4.55 0.49
CA VAL A 30 -0.05 -4.82 -0.79
C VAL A 30 1.41 -4.38 -0.74
N ALA A 31 1.71 -3.23 -0.14
CA ALA A 31 3.08 -2.76 0.01
C ALA A 31 3.93 -3.69 0.91
N GLN A 32 3.38 -4.10 2.06
CA GLN A 32 4.01 -5.07 2.97
C GLN A 32 4.29 -6.38 2.24
N LEU A 33 3.34 -6.87 1.45
CA LEU A 33 3.49 -8.06 0.63
C LEU A 33 4.55 -7.92 -0.48
N ILE A 34 4.65 -6.76 -1.12
CA ILE A 34 5.71 -6.48 -2.12
C ILE A 34 7.10 -6.44 -1.49
N TYR A 35 7.17 -6.00 -0.23
CA TYR A 35 8.40 -5.99 0.55
C TYR A 35 8.79 -7.39 1.02
N ASP A 36 7.85 -8.14 1.60
CA ASP A 36 8.06 -9.52 2.07
C ASP A 36 6.97 -10.46 1.53
N PRO A 37 7.16 -11.01 0.31
CA PRO A 37 6.19 -11.92 -0.30
C PRO A 37 6.19 -13.31 0.35
N SER A 38 7.14 -13.57 1.26
CA SER A 38 7.24 -14.85 1.97
C SER A 38 6.31 -14.92 3.18
N GLY A 39 5.75 -13.78 3.61
CA GLY A 39 4.93 -13.70 4.80
C GLY A 39 5.72 -13.85 6.10
N GLY A 40 6.97 -13.39 6.15
CA GLY A 40 7.85 -13.53 7.31
C GLY A 40 8.49 -14.92 7.47
N VAL A 41 8.29 -15.83 6.51
CA VAL A 41 8.85 -17.19 6.58
C VAL A 41 10.35 -17.16 6.29
N SER A 42 11.13 -17.22 7.37
CA SER A 42 12.60 -17.22 7.31
C SER A 42 13.14 -18.35 6.42
N GLY A 43 14.14 -18.02 5.59
CA GLY A 43 14.82 -18.95 4.69
C GLY A 43 14.11 -19.19 3.35
N LYS A 44 12.96 -18.57 3.10
CA LYS A 44 12.24 -18.65 1.82
C LYS A 44 12.40 -17.35 1.02
N ILE A 45 13.16 -17.41 -0.07
CA ILE A 45 13.23 -16.31 -1.04
C ILE A 45 12.11 -16.52 -2.07
N VAL A 46 11.16 -15.59 -2.13
CA VAL A 46 10.08 -15.59 -3.13
C VAL A 46 10.31 -14.42 -4.07
N GLU A 47 10.64 -14.73 -5.33
CA GLU A 47 10.65 -13.72 -6.40
C GLU A 47 9.28 -13.68 -7.07
N VAL A 48 8.70 -12.49 -7.13
CA VAL A 48 7.39 -12.25 -7.74
C VAL A 48 7.56 -11.26 -8.89
N ASP A 49 7.05 -11.61 -10.07
CA ASP A 49 6.91 -10.66 -11.16
C ASP A 49 5.63 -9.82 -10.98
N TRP A 50 5.78 -8.70 -10.28
CA TRP A 50 4.68 -7.77 -9.98
C TRP A 50 4.01 -7.18 -11.22
N LEU A 51 4.67 -7.22 -12.38
CA LEU A 51 4.07 -6.76 -13.63
C LEU A 51 2.87 -7.63 -14.03
N THR A 52 2.87 -8.92 -13.67
CA THR A 52 1.75 -9.85 -13.93
C THR A 52 0.48 -9.47 -13.15
N PHE A 53 0.64 -8.75 -12.04
CA PHE A 53 -0.45 -8.15 -11.24
C PHE A 53 -0.76 -6.71 -11.67
N GLY A 54 -0.20 -6.24 -12.80
CA GLY A 54 -0.42 -4.88 -13.29
C GLY A 54 0.32 -3.81 -12.48
N ILE A 55 1.37 -4.16 -11.73
CA ILE A 55 2.18 -3.21 -10.96
C ILE A 55 3.48 -2.90 -11.74
N PRO A 56 3.63 -1.68 -12.29
CA PRO A 56 4.86 -1.28 -12.98
C PRO A 56 6.07 -1.30 -12.05
N ARG A 57 7.29 -1.45 -12.60
CA ARG A 57 8.52 -1.53 -11.81
C ARG A 57 8.75 -0.30 -10.92
N GLY A 58 8.43 0.91 -11.40
CA GLY A 58 8.55 2.15 -10.61
C GLY A 58 7.62 2.15 -9.40
N VAL A 59 6.36 1.78 -9.62
CA VAL A 59 5.35 1.59 -8.59
C VAL A 59 5.78 0.52 -7.58
N ALA A 60 6.17 -0.66 -8.05
CA ALA A 60 6.62 -1.76 -7.18
C ALA A 60 7.84 -1.36 -6.32
N GLY A 61 8.76 -0.58 -6.88
CA GLY A 61 9.91 -0.04 -6.14
C GLY A 61 9.48 0.90 -5.01
N ASN A 62 8.57 1.84 -5.28
CA ASN A 62 8.06 2.75 -4.25
C ASN A 62 7.21 2.01 -3.20
N LEU A 63 6.38 1.05 -3.61
CA LEU A 63 5.59 0.23 -2.67
C LEU A 63 6.47 -0.68 -1.83
N ARG A 64 7.60 -1.19 -2.35
CA ARG A 64 8.57 -1.95 -1.55
C ARG A 64 9.14 -1.10 -0.41
N SER A 65 9.53 0.15 -0.69
CA SER A 65 10.01 1.07 0.35
C SER A 65 8.92 1.39 1.37
N LEU A 66 7.69 1.60 0.91
CA LEU A 66 6.53 1.84 1.77
C LEU A 66 6.24 0.63 2.67
N GLY A 67 6.26 -0.58 2.12
CA GLY A 67 6.04 -1.83 2.84
C GLY A 67 7.10 -2.09 3.88
N GLN A 68 8.37 -1.80 3.58
CA GLN A 68 9.45 -1.84 4.55
C GLN A 68 9.20 -0.89 5.72
N GLN A 69 8.79 0.35 5.41
CA GLN A 69 8.56 1.38 6.42
C GLN A 69 7.42 1.00 7.37
N TYR A 70 6.34 0.41 6.84
CA TYR A 70 5.17 0.01 7.62
C TYR A 70 5.11 -1.49 7.91
N GLN A 71 6.24 -2.21 7.84
CA GLN A 71 6.26 -3.68 7.93
C GLN A 71 5.53 -4.23 9.17
N TYR A 72 5.62 -3.52 10.29
CA TYR A 72 5.03 -3.94 11.58
C TYR A 72 3.86 -3.06 12.02
N GLU A 73 3.39 -2.18 11.14
CA GLU A 73 2.34 -1.22 11.46
C GLU A 73 0.98 -1.78 11.06
N SER A 74 -0.05 -1.46 11.87
CA SER A 74 -1.42 -1.73 11.47
C SER A 74 -1.71 -1.00 10.16
N PRO A 75 -2.45 -1.59 9.20
CA PRO A 75 -2.76 -0.95 7.92
C PRO A 75 -3.61 0.33 8.07
N HIS A 76 -4.02 0.69 9.28
CA HIS A 76 -4.73 1.92 9.62
C HIS A 76 -3.82 3.14 9.79
N VAL A 77 -2.75 3.23 8.99
CA VAL A 77 -1.87 4.40 8.90
C VAL A 77 -2.67 5.61 8.40
N SER A 78 -2.31 6.81 8.88
CA SER A 78 -2.96 8.05 8.46
C SER A 78 -2.87 8.26 6.93
N PRO A 79 -3.98 8.42 6.20
CA PRO A 79 -3.97 8.55 4.74
C PRO A 79 -3.11 9.69 4.20
N ASP A 80 -2.98 10.79 4.92
CA ASP A 80 -2.14 11.93 4.49
C ASP A 80 -0.64 11.62 4.56
N LEU A 81 -0.20 10.81 5.55
CA LEU A 81 1.18 10.36 5.65
C LEU A 81 1.51 9.40 4.51
N VAL A 82 0.68 8.37 4.33
CA VAL A 82 0.84 7.41 3.23
C VAL A 82 0.86 8.14 1.90
N TRP A 83 -0.08 9.05 1.67
CA TRP A 83 -0.15 9.82 0.44
C TRP A 83 1.14 10.57 0.13
N ASP A 84 1.80 11.13 1.14
CA ASP A 84 3.03 11.94 1.00
C ASP A 84 4.27 11.12 0.65
N GLU A 85 4.26 9.82 0.96
CA GLU A 85 5.34 8.88 0.66
C GLU A 85 5.21 8.24 -0.74
N LEU A 86 4.04 8.38 -1.37
CA LEU A 86 3.83 7.92 -2.74
C LEU A 86 4.44 8.88 -3.75
N THR A 87 5.18 8.33 -4.71
CA THR A 87 5.58 9.07 -5.91
C THR A 87 4.36 9.46 -6.76
N PRO A 88 4.46 10.47 -7.64
CA PRO A 88 3.36 10.81 -8.56
C PRO A 88 2.88 9.64 -9.44
N GLU A 89 3.80 8.76 -9.86
CA GLU A 89 3.49 7.55 -10.61
C GLU A 89 2.63 6.60 -9.76
N THR A 90 3.08 6.29 -8.54
CA THR A 90 2.35 5.41 -7.61
C THR A 90 1.00 5.96 -7.22
N ARG A 91 0.86 7.29 -7.03
CA ARG A 91 -0.44 7.93 -6.76
C ARG A 91 -1.41 7.72 -7.93
N SER A 92 -0.94 7.94 -9.15
CA SER A 92 -1.76 7.77 -10.35
C SER A 92 -2.19 6.31 -10.52
N TRP A 93 -1.25 5.37 -10.31
CA TRP A 93 -1.53 3.94 -10.31
C TRP A 93 -2.53 3.55 -9.22
N PHE A 94 -2.34 4.02 -7.99
CA PHE A 94 -3.21 3.71 -6.86
C PHE A 94 -4.64 4.17 -7.11
N ILE A 95 -4.84 5.39 -7.62
CA ILE A 95 -6.18 5.89 -7.96
C ILE A 95 -6.87 4.97 -8.99
N ALA A 96 -6.13 4.51 -10.00
CA ALA A 96 -6.66 3.67 -11.06
C ALA A 96 -6.97 2.23 -10.62
N HIS A 97 -6.25 1.70 -9.62
CA HIS A 97 -6.31 0.29 -9.22
C HIS A 97 -6.91 0.06 -7.82
N LYS A 98 -7.34 1.13 -7.12
CA LYS A 98 -7.89 1.09 -5.75
C LYS A 98 -8.99 0.06 -5.50
N SER A 99 -9.72 -0.37 -6.52
CA SER A 99 -10.81 -1.34 -6.41
C SER A 99 -10.38 -2.80 -6.46
N ILE A 100 -9.13 -3.08 -6.86
CA ILE A 100 -8.62 -4.45 -7.06
C ILE A 100 -7.42 -4.79 -6.17
N LEU A 101 -7.02 -3.89 -5.26
CA LEU A 101 -5.88 -4.13 -4.37
C LEU A 101 -6.07 -5.39 -3.51
N TRP A 102 -7.30 -5.65 -3.06
CA TRP A 102 -7.65 -6.85 -2.29
C TRP A 102 -7.43 -8.15 -3.08
N GLU A 103 -7.58 -8.15 -4.42
CA GLU A 103 -7.34 -9.35 -5.25
C GLU A 103 -5.85 -9.75 -5.26
N ILE A 104 -4.96 -8.77 -5.11
CA ILE A 104 -3.52 -9.01 -4.98
C ILE A 104 -3.23 -9.68 -3.64
N GLU A 105 -3.89 -9.26 -2.56
CA GLU A 105 -3.75 -9.88 -1.24
C GLU A 105 -4.19 -11.35 -1.26
N GLU A 106 -5.32 -11.67 -1.89
CA GLU A 106 -5.84 -13.04 -1.99
C GLU A 106 -4.93 -14.00 -2.77
N SER A 107 -4.03 -13.47 -3.60
CA SER A 107 -3.08 -14.27 -4.36
C SER A 107 -1.94 -14.82 -3.50
N PHE A 108 -1.84 -14.39 -2.24
CA PHE A 108 -0.77 -14.77 -1.33
C PHE A 108 -1.32 -15.38 -0.05
N PRO A 109 -0.54 -16.25 0.64
CA PRO A 109 -0.91 -16.71 1.97
C PRO A 109 -1.14 -15.50 2.88
N ALA A 110 -2.16 -15.57 3.74
CA ALA A 110 -2.35 -14.55 4.76
C ALA A 110 -1.04 -14.37 5.54
N LEU A 111 -0.60 -13.12 5.70
CA LEU A 111 0.38 -12.77 6.72
C LEU A 111 -0.29 -13.12 8.06
N ASP A 112 0.10 -14.23 8.68
CA ASP A 112 -0.37 -14.58 10.02
C ASP A 112 0.05 -13.43 10.96
N GLU A 113 -0.92 -12.66 11.41
CA GLU A 113 -0.78 -11.71 12.52
C GLU A 113 -0.78 -12.51 13.83
N ASP A 114 0.26 -13.32 14.08
CA ASP A 114 0.51 -13.95 15.39
C ASP A 114 1.46 -13.08 16.25
#